data_AF-A0A0N4TB54-F1
#
_entry.id   AF-A0A0N4TB54-F1
#
_cell.length_a   1.000
_cell.length_b   1.000
_cell.length_c   1.000
_cell.angle_alpha   90.00
_cell.angle_beta   90.00
_cell.angle_gamma   90.00
#
_symmetry.space_group_name_H-M   'P 1'
#
loop_
_entity.id
_entity.type
_entity.pdbx_description
1 polymer ?
#
loop_
_entity_poly.entity_id
_entity_poly.type
_entity_poly.pdbx_seq_one_letter_code
_entity_poly.pdbx_strand_id
1 'polypeptide(L)' 'MTERGHMLRSLSRTKIEMTLAGVNTEQARLVRMDAGETARREGRCVFECSWEVANKLVASSKQPVVAGDIASGSEW' A
#
# COMPACT_ATOMS: atom_id res chain seq x y z
N MET A 1 -15.67 -13.24 -0.55
CA MET A 1 -15.37 -11.81 -0.28
C MET A 1 -14.93 -11.70 1.16
N THR A 2 -13.75 -11.14 1.44
CA THR A 2 -13.30 -10.89 2.82
C THR A 2 -14.29 -9.93 3.48
N GLU A 3 -14.94 -10.34 4.55
CA GLU A 3 -15.86 -9.48 5.30
C GLU A 3 -15.13 -8.22 5.76
N ARG A 4 -15.79 -7.06 5.60
CA ARG A 4 -15.23 -5.77 6.05
C ARG A 4 -14.93 -5.89 7.54
N GLY A 5 -13.67 -5.65 7.94
CA GLY A 5 -13.22 -5.78 9.33
C GLY A 5 -12.37 -7.02 9.63
N HIS A 6 -11.99 -7.80 8.62
CA HIS A 6 -11.08 -8.93 8.79
C HIS A 6 -9.88 -8.90 7.85
N MET A 7 -8.70 -9.26 8.36
CA MET A 7 -7.45 -9.38 7.60
C MET A 7 -6.86 -10.79 7.74
N LEU A 8 -6.26 -11.35 6.69
CA LEU A 8 -5.55 -12.63 6.83
C LEU A 8 -4.37 -12.51 7.79
N ARG A 9 -4.20 -13.51 8.66
CA ARG A 9 -3.04 -13.62 9.57
C ARG A 9 -1.70 -13.75 8.83
N SER A 10 -1.73 -14.28 7.61
CA SER A 10 -0.55 -14.43 6.75
C SER A 10 -0.96 -14.66 5.30
N LEU A 11 -0.02 -14.43 4.37
CA LEU A 11 -0.22 -14.60 2.93
C LEU A 11 0.44 -15.90 2.42
N SER A 12 0.06 -17.06 2.99
CA SER A 12 0.52 -18.34 2.43
C SER A 12 -0.13 -18.61 1.07
N ARG A 13 0.53 -19.40 0.21
CA ARG A 13 0.03 -19.75 -1.14
C ARG A 13 -1.44 -20.16 -1.13
N THR A 14 -1.80 -21.12 -0.28
CA THR A 14 -3.19 -21.60 -0.15
C THR A 14 -4.14 -20.48 0.27
N LYS A 15 -3.75 -19.60 1.21
CA LYS A 15 -4.59 -18.47 1.65
C LYS A 15 -4.81 -17.46 0.54
N ILE A 16 -3.78 -17.19 -0.27
CA ILE A 16 -3.88 -16.33 -1.45
C ILE A 16 -4.82 -16.95 -2.47
N GLU A 17 -4.60 -18.20 -2.85
CA GLU A 17 -5.43 -18.92 -3.82
C GLU A 17 -6.91 -18.97 -3.38
N MET A 18 -7.19 -19.30 -2.12
CA MET A 18 -8.56 -19.27 -1.57
C MET A 18 -9.19 -17.88 -1.66
N THR A 19 -8.42 -16.82 -1.35
CA THR A 19 -8.92 -15.45 -1.40
C THR A 19 -9.22 -15.01 -2.84
N LEU A 20 -8.34 -15.34 -3.78
CA LEU A 20 -8.51 -15.08 -5.21
C LEU A 20 -9.70 -15.85 -5.80
N ALA A 21 -9.90 -17.09 -5.36
CA ALA A 21 -11.05 -17.92 -5.74
C ALA A 21 -12.35 -17.48 -5.05
N GLY A 22 -12.32 -16.47 -4.17
CA GLY A 22 -13.49 -15.99 -3.43
C GLY A 22 -14.01 -16.97 -2.36
N VAL A 23 -13.26 -18.03 -2.05
CA VAL A 23 -13.59 -19.04 -1.04
C VAL A 23 -13.62 -18.39 0.33
N ASN A 24 -14.67 -18.67 1.10
CA ASN A 24 -14.79 -18.13 2.45
C ASN A 24 -13.63 -18.67 3.31
N THR A 25 -12.89 -17.75 3.94
CA THR A 25 -11.76 -18.13 4.79
C THR A 25 -12.25 -18.19 6.23
N GLU A 26 -12.08 -19.36 6.85
CA GLU A 26 -12.45 -19.59 8.25
C GLU A 26 -11.96 -18.47 9.18
N GLN A 27 -12.77 -18.11 10.18
CA GLN A 27 -12.46 -17.04 11.15
C GLN A 27 -11.10 -17.23 11.84
N ALA A 28 -10.66 -18.49 12.04
CA ALA A 28 -9.34 -18.80 12.62
C ALA A 28 -8.15 -18.36 11.73
N ARG A 29 -8.36 -18.09 10.44
CA ARG A 29 -7.31 -17.59 9.53
C ARG A 29 -7.26 -16.07 9.48
N LEU A 30 -8.24 -15.41 10.09
CA LEU A 30 -8.44 -13.98 10.06
C LEU A 30 -8.07 -13.31 11.40
N VAL A 31 -7.67 -12.05 11.31
CA VAL A 31 -7.48 -11.10 12.39
C VAL A 31 -8.65 -10.14 12.32
N ARG A 32 -9.32 -9.92 13.46
CA ARG A 32 -10.37 -8.91 13.58
C ARG A 32 -9.72 -7.52 13.62
N MET A 33 -10.28 -6.59 12.85
CA MET A 33 -9.89 -5.19 12.83
C MET A 33 -10.98 -4.37 13.51
N ASP A 34 -10.70 -3.85 14.69
CA ASP A 34 -11.66 -3.13 15.55
C ASP A 34 -11.30 -1.66 15.73
N ALA A 35 -10.60 -1.08 14.75
CA ALA A 35 -10.12 0.31 14.76
C ALA A 35 -9.33 0.70 16.03
N GLY A 36 -8.74 -0.28 16.73
CA GLY A 36 -7.93 -0.04 17.92
C GLY A 36 -8.70 -0.06 19.23
N GLU A 37 -9.98 -0.46 19.27
CA GLU A 37 -10.73 -0.60 20.53
C GLU A 37 -10.02 -1.54 21.52
N THR A 38 -9.60 -2.72 21.06
CA THR A 38 -8.84 -3.67 21.89
C THR A 38 -7.46 -3.11 22.22
N ALA A 39 -6.77 -2.49 21.26
CA ALA A 39 -5.45 -1.89 21.48
C ALA A 39 -5.48 -0.82 22.58
N ARG A 40 -6.49 0.06 22.58
CA ARG A 40 -6.69 1.07 23.61
C ARG A 40 -6.90 0.45 24.99
N ARG A 41 -7.75 -0.58 25.08
CA ARG A 41 -8.05 -1.27 26.35
C ARG A 41 -6.80 -1.96 26.93
N GLU A 42 -5.93 -2.46 26.07
CA GLU A 42 -4.68 -3.13 26.44
C GLU A 42 -3.49 -2.17 26.58
N GLY A 43 -3.69 -0.86 26.42
CA GLY A 43 -2.61 0.13 26.53
C GLY A 43 -1.56 0.06 25.43
N ARG A 44 -1.92 -0.45 24.24
CA ARG A 44 -1.01 -0.58 23.10
C ARG A 44 -1.06 0.66 22.20
N CYS A 45 0.11 1.19 21.87
CA CYS A 45 0.29 2.30 20.94
C CYS A 45 1.34 1.95 19.88
N VAL A 46 1.20 2.50 18.68
CA VAL A 46 2.18 2.38 17.59
C VAL A 46 2.45 3.78 17.04
N PHE A 47 3.73 4.11 16.85
CA PHE A 47 4.17 5.35 16.21
C PHE A 47 4.89 4.98 14.92
N GLU A 48 4.46 5.56 13.80
CA GLU A 48 5.11 5.43 12.50
C GLU A 48 5.80 6.76 12.19
N CYS A 49 7.10 6.70 11.85
CA CYS A 49 7.90 7.87 11.52
C CYS A 49 8.63 7.61 10.20
N SER A 50 8.36 8.45 9.21
CA SER A 50 9.16 8.52 7.98
C SER A 50 9.29 9.97 7.56
N TRP A 51 10.26 10.25 6.70
CA TRP A 51 10.47 11.59 6.18
C TRP A 51 9.27 12.06 5.33
N GLU A 52 8.58 11.12 4.69
CA GLU A 52 7.47 11.36 3.78
C GLU A 52 6.13 11.51 4.48
N VAL A 53 6.05 11.27 5.81
CA VAL A 53 4.84 11.54 6.59
C VAL A 53 4.55 13.04 6.49
N ALA A 54 3.40 13.37 5.91
CA ALA A 54 2.99 14.75 5.61
C ALA A 54 3.95 15.53 4.70
N ASN A 55 4.85 14.85 3.98
CA ASN A 55 5.85 15.49 3.11
C ASN A 55 5.99 14.70 1.80
N LYS A 56 5.20 15.09 0.78
CA LYS A 56 5.20 14.42 -0.52
C LYS A 56 6.54 14.61 -1.24
N LEU A 57 7.44 13.64 -1.12
CA LEU A 57 8.68 13.57 -1.89
C LEU A 57 8.49 12.73 -3.16
N VAL A 58 7.82 13.29 -4.16
CA VAL A 58 7.97 12.78 -5.51
C VAL A 58 8.63 13.89 -6.29
N ALA A 59 9.88 13.68 -6.71
CA ALA A 59 10.38 14.37 -7.90
C ALA A 59 9.41 13.99 -9.01
N SER A 60 8.38 14.83 -9.20
CA SER A 60 7.53 14.78 -10.38
C SER A 60 8.51 14.69 -11.53
N SER A 61 8.56 13.53 -12.17
CA SER A 61 9.34 13.28 -13.36
C SER A 61 9.15 14.49 -14.27
N LYS A 62 10.15 15.37 -14.34
CA LYS A 62 10.29 16.19 -15.54
C LYS A 62 10.38 15.15 -16.63
N GLN A 63 9.46 15.19 -17.59
CA GLN A 63 9.56 14.37 -18.79
C GLN A 63 11.01 14.43 -19.28
N PRO A 64 11.63 13.31 -19.70
CA PRO A 64 12.92 13.39 -20.34
C PRO A 64 12.76 14.27 -21.58
N VAL A 65 13.39 15.43 -21.59
CA VAL A 65 13.54 16.21 -22.82
C VAL A 65 14.43 15.33 -23.69
N VAL A 66 13.85 14.69 -24.70
CA VAL A 66 14.63 13.94 -25.68
C VAL A 66 15.50 14.97 -26.38
N ALA A 67 16.82 14.86 -26.20
CA ALA A 67 17.80 15.64 -26.94
C ALA A 67 17.80 15.13 -28.39
N GLY A 68 16.84 15.61 -29.17
CA GLY A 68 16.63 15.21 -30.55
C GLY A 68 15.51 16.06 -31.12
N ASP A 69 15.86 17.29 -31.48
CA ASP A 69 15.26 18.12 -32.55
C ASP A 69 15.55 19.61 -32.30
N ILE A 70 16.83 20.00 -32.37
CA ILE A 70 17.20 21.31 -32.93
C ILE A 70 18.42 21.07 -33.83
N ALA A 71 18.16 20.50 -34.99
CA ALA A 71 19.04 20.66 -36.14
C ALA A 71 18.65 21.92 -36.91
N SER A 72 19.68 22.65 -37.33
CA SER A 72 19.70 23.73 -38.33
C SER A 72 19.10 25.08 -37.94
N GLY A 73 19.97 26.09 -37.96
CA GLY A 73 19.60 27.50 -37.89
C GLY A 73 20.77 28.37 -37.44
N SER A 74 21.89 28.31 -38.16
CA SER A 74 23.00 29.24 -37.96
C SER A 74 22.64 30.61 -38.53
N GLU A 75 22.80 31.61 -37.66
CA GLU A 75 23.20 33.01 -37.93
C GLU A 75 22.19 33.97 -38.61
N TRP A 76 22.19 35.21 -38.11
CA TRP A 76 21.65 36.47 -38.66
C TRP A 76 20.31 36.44 -39.41
#